data_AF-A0A8J6NCR0-F1
#
_entry.id   AF-A0A8J6NCR0-F1
#
_cell.length_a   1.000
_cell.length_b   1.000
_cell.length_c   1.000
_cell.angle_alpha   90.00
_cell.angle_beta   90.00
_cell.angle_gamma   90.00
#
_symmetry.space_group_name_H-M   'P 1'
#
loop_
_entity.id
_entity.type
_entity.pdbx_description
1 polymer ?
#
loop_
_entity_poly.entity_id
_entity_poly.type
_entity_poly.pdbx_seq_one_letter_code
_entity_poly.pdbx_strand_id
1 'polypeptide(L)'
;MKLKTVGIKNIRYPVQVREKSGGLQATVASINVQVNLPRKYRETCVNTFLTVLNRYQDDMSAEIFSELLKEVKERMQAHSALLEMTFPYFIEKKAPVTGTAGLMEYTCRFTGEIGEGGSFILSVWVPGTTLCPCSREISDFGAHNQRAEINLNVKFNGFIWAEDVINLVETGASCEVYSLLKRPDEKYVTEKAYENPMFVEDVVRKVAELAQQHPDITWFSVGAESFESIHKHSAYALVDSDDM
;
A
#
# COMPACT_ATOMS: atom_id res chain seq x y z
N MET A 1 11.87 -4.31 36.42
CA MET A 1 10.91 -4.51 35.31
C MET A 1 11.70 -4.92 34.06
N LYS A 2 11.28 -5.96 33.32
CA LYS A 2 12.00 -6.40 32.11
C LYS A 2 11.44 -5.66 30.89
N LEU A 3 12.30 -4.97 30.15
CA LEU A 3 11.96 -4.42 28.84
C LEU A 3 11.70 -5.59 27.88
N LYS A 4 10.51 -5.66 27.30
CA LYS A 4 10.16 -6.65 26.28
C LYS A 4 10.58 -6.19 24.88
N THR A 5 10.53 -4.89 24.65
CA THR A 5 10.66 -4.30 23.32
C THR A 5 11.26 -2.90 23.44
N VAL A 6 12.17 -2.56 22.54
CA VAL A 6 12.64 -1.20 22.31
C VAL A 6 12.62 -0.91 20.81
N GLY A 7 12.61 0.36 20.43
CA GLY A 7 12.57 0.72 19.03
C GLY A 7 12.62 2.22 18.82
N ILE A 8 12.37 2.60 17.58
CA ILE A 8 12.23 4.00 17.17
C ILE A 8 10.94 4.10 16.36
N LYS A 9 10.20 5.18 16.56
CA LYS A 9 8.98 5.45 15.79
C LYS A 9 9.10 6.76 15.05
N ASN A 10 8.49 6.81 13.88
CA ASN A 10 8.29 8.01 13.07
C ASN A 10 9.60 8.74 12.71
N ILE A 11 10.66 8.00 12.35
CA ILE A 11 11.83 8.62 11.72
C ILE A 11 11.45 8.95 10.28
N ARG A 12 11.63 10.22 9.88
CA ARG A 12 11.56 10.63 8.48
C ARG A 12 12.93 10.49 7.84
N TYR A 13 13.03 9.75 6.75
CA TYR A 13 14.32 9.44 6.12
C TYR A 13 14.23 9.42 4.59
N PRO A 14 15.19 10.01 3.86
CA PRO A 14 15.25 9.87 2.41
C PRO A 14 15.59 8.43 2.04
N VAL A 15 14.90 7.89 1.05
CA VAL A 15 15.16 6.55 0.50
C VAL A 15 14.95 6.58 -1.01
N GLN A 16 15.50 5.58 -1.71
CA GLN A 16 15.18 5.34 -3.11
C GLN A 16 14.50 3.99 -3.25
N VAL A 17 13.46 3.90 -4.08
CA VAL A 17 12.70 2.66 -4.33
C VAL A 17 12.69 2.36 -5.82
N ARG A 18 12.74 1.09 -6.20
CA ARG A 18 12.77 0.67 -7.62
C ARG A 18 11.43 0.92 -8.29
N GLU A 19 11.50 1.39 -9.52
CA GLU A 19 10.35 1.54 -10.41
C GLU A 19 10.35 0.45 -11.49
N LYS A 20 9.16 0.01 -11.89
CA LYS A 20 8.97 -0.95 -12.98
C LYS A 20 9.47 -0.41 -14.33
N SER A 21 9.58 0.92 -14.46
CA SER A 21 10.20 1.62 -15.60
C SER A 21 11.70 1.33 -15.76
N GLY A 22 12.35 0.75 -14.73
CA GLY A 22 13.79 0.48 -14.68
C GLY A 22 14.59 1.54 -13.91
N GLY A 23 13.94 2.55 -13.34
CA GLY A 23 14.56 3.63 -12.55
C GLY A 23 14.52 3.41 -11.03
N LEU A 24 15.04 4.41 -10.33
CA LEU A 24 14.91 4.57 -8.88
C LEU A 24 14.18 5.88 -8.59
N GLN A 25 13.17 5.81 -7.73
CA GLN A 25 12.40 6.96 -7.26
C GLN A 25 12.93 7.40 -5.90
N ALA A 26 13.46 8.62 -5.82
CA ALA A 26 13.80 9.24 -4.54
C ALA A 26 12.52 9.72 -3.83
N THR A 27 12.32 9.28 -2.59
CA THR A 27 11.16 9.63 -1.76
C THR A 27 11.57 9.84 -0.30
N VAL A 28 10.62 10.25 0.55
CA VAL A 28 10.83 10.37 2.00
C VAL A 28 9.93 9.38 2.72
N ALA A 29 10.54 8.40 3.36
CA ALA A 29 9.84 7.40 4.13
C ALA A 29 9.64 7.81 5.60
N SER A 30 8.56 7.35 6.20
CA SER A 30 8.35 7.28 7.64
C SER A 30 8.63 5.87 8.12
N ILE A 31 9.58 5.71 9.04
CA ILE A 31 10.10 4.43 9.46
C ILE A 31 9.85 4.19 10.95
N ASN A 32 9.30 3.02 11.26
CA ASN A 32 9.19 2.47 12.61
C ASN A 32 10.02 1.19 12.70
N VAL A 33 10.91 1.11 13.68
CA VAL A 33 11.67 -0.11 13.98
C VAL A 33 11.36 -0.55 15.40
N GLN A 34 11.19 -1.85 15.58
CA GLN A 34 10.88 -2.46 16.87
C GLN A 34 11.70 -3.74 17.01
N VAL A 35 12.41 -3.91 18.13
CA VAL A 35 13.21 -5.11 18.40
C VAL A 35 12.93 -5.67 19.78
N ASN A 36 12.96 -7.01 19.87
CA ASN A 36 12.87 -7.74 21.13
C ASN A 36 14.28 -8.03 21.66
N LEU A 37 14.72 -7.25 22.65
CA LEU A 37 16.10 -7.29 23.14
C LEU A 37 16.37 -8.44 24.13
N PRO A 38 17.61 -8.97 24.13
CA PRO A 38 18.09 -9.82 25.21
C PRO A 38 18.37 -8.98 26.47
N ARG A 39 18.51 -9.64 27.63
CA ARG A 39 18.63 -8.99 28.95
C ARG A 39 19.83 -8.04 29.14
N LYS A 40 20.79 -7.97 28.21
CA LYS A 40 22.06 -7.23 28.37
C LYS A 40 22.50 -6.47 27.10
N TYR A 41 21.58 -5.78 26.41
CA TYR A 41 22.00 -4.84 25.36
C TYR A 41 22.47 -3.51 25.96
N ARG A 42 23.64 -3.01 25.53
CA ARG A 42 24.27 -1.80 26.10
C ARG A 42 24.35 -0.61 25.13
N GLU A 43 24.21 -0.85 23.82
CA GLU A 43 24.23 0.22 22.83
C GLU A 43 22.86 0.88 22.66
N THR A 44 22.84 2.07 22.08
CA THR A 44 21.58 2.76 21.78
C THR A 44 20.96 2.17 20.52
N CYS A 45 19.69 1.76 20.59
CA CYS A 45 18.90 1.32 19.43
C CYS A 45 18.97 2.29 18.24
N VAL A 46 19.02 3.59 18.53
CA VAL A 46 19.06 4.65 17.53
C VAL A 46 20.31 4.61 16.66
N ASN A 47 21.50 4.62 17.27
CA ASN A 47 22.75 4.63 16.51
C ASN A 47 22.92 3.37 15.66
N THR A 48 22.60 2.20 16.22
CA THR A 48 22.70 0.93 15.50
C THR A 48 21.79 0.95 14.27
N PHE A 49 20.52 1.32 14.44
CA PHE A 49 19.55 1.35 13.35
C PHE A 49 19.92 2.35 12.25
N LEU A 50 20.22 3.60 12.61
CA LEU A 50 20.56 4.64 11.63
C LEU A 50 21.85 4.31 10.87
N THR A 51 22.81 3.63 11.51
CA THR A 51 24.04 3.17 10.83
C THR A 51 23.71 2.12 9.77
N VAL A 52 22.82 1.17 10.07
CA VAL A 52 22.41 0.15 9.11
C VAL A 52 21.58 0.79 7.99
N LEU A 53 20.57 1.60 8.32
CA LEU A 53 19.71 2.26 7.33
C LEU A 53 20.51 3.08 6.31
N ASN A 54 21.53 3.82 6.75
CA ASN A 54 22.40 4.60 5.86
C ASN A 54 23.09 3.79 4.76
N ARG A 55 23.32 2.49 4.98
CA ARG A 55 23.99 1.61 4.01
C ARG A 55 23.06 1.09 2.91
N TYR A 56 21.76 1.05 3.19
CA TYR A 56 20.77 0.42 2.30
C TYR A 56 19.79 1.43 1.70
N GLN A 57 19.73 2.68 2.19
CA GLN A 57 18.75 3.70 1.79
C GLN A 57 18.69 3.99 0.28
N ASP A 58 19.78 3.74 -0.46
CA ASP A 58 19.90 4.07 -1.89
C ASP A 58 19.20 3.06 -2.82
N ASP A 59 18.73 1.93 -2.29
CA ASP A 59 17.93 0.94 -3.04
C ASP A 59 17.08 0.12 -2.07
N MET A 60 15.89 0.59 -1.76
CA MET A 60 14.96 -0.11 -0.86
C MET A 60 14.02 -0.98 -1.67
N SER A 61 14.38 -2.26 -1.81
CA SER A 61 13.56 -3.35 -2.36
C SER A 61 13.20 -4.38 -1.28
N ALA A 62 12.28 -5.31 -1.54
CA ALA A 62 11.90 -6.35 -0.59
C ALA A 62 13.09 -7.21 -0.12
N GLU A 63 14.00 -7.53 -1.03
CA GLU A 63 15.25 -8.27 -0.75
C GLU A 63 16.14 -7.47 0.20
N ILE A 64 16.41 -6.21 -0.14
CA ILE A 64 17.27 -5.32 0.65
C ILE A 64 16.66 -5.01 2.01
N PHE A 65 15.34 -4.86 2.08
CA PHE A 65 14.60 -4.68 3.32
C PHE A 65 14.79 -5.87 4.27
N SER A 66 14.79 -7.09 3.72
CA SER A 66 15.04 -8.31 4.48
C SER A 66 16.47 -8.40 4.99
N GLU A 67 17.46 -8.01 4.18
CA GLU A 67 18.87 -7.93 4.58
C GLU A 67 19.12 -6.88 5.67
N LEU A 68 18.56 -5.68 5.49
CA LEU A 68 18.60 -4.59 6.47
C LEU A 68 18.04 -5.09 7.81
N LEU A 69 16.87 -5.71 7.80
CA LEU A 69 16.21 -6.19 9.00
C LEU A 69 17.02 -7.30 9.72
N LYS A 70 17.64 -8.19 8.95
CA LYS A 70 18.55 -9.21 9.47
C LYS A 70 19.77 -8.58 10.14
N GLU A 71 20.39 -7.59 9.49
CA GLU A 71 21.55 -6.89 10.06
C GLU A 71 21.17 -6.12 11.34
N VAL A 72 20.00 -5.49 11.38
CA VAL A 72 19.48 -4.83 12.59
C VAL A 72 19.32 -5.85 13.72
N LYS A 73 18.68 -6.99 13.46
CA LYS A 73 18.50 -8.05 14.46
C LYS A 73 19.85 -8.55 15.00
N GLU A 74 20.81 -8.81 14.12
CA GLU A 74 22.13 -9.33 14.48
C GLU A 74 22.93 -8.33 15.31
N ARG A 75 23.06 -7.07 14.86
CA ARG A 75 23.79 -6.04 15.60
C ARG A 75 23.16 -5.75 16.95
N MET A 76 21.83 -5.79 17.03
CA MET A 76 21.09 -5.58 18.27
C MET A 76 21.01 -6.82 19.17
N GLN A 77 21.54 -7.97 18.70
CA GLN A 77 21.45 -9.27 19.36
C GLN A 77 20.01 -9.66 19.73
N ALA A 78 19.03 -9.19 18.96
CA ALA A 78 17.61 -9.30 19.27
C ALA A 78 17.04 -10.70 18.94
N HIS A 79 16.00 -11.11 19.66
CA HIS A 79 15.24 -12.33 19.36
C HIS A 79 14.43 -12.17 18.07
N SER A 80 13.75 -11.04 17.93
CA SER A 80 12.98 -10.66 16.75
C SER A 80 13.11 -9.17 16.47
N ALA A 81 12.84 -8.79 15.22
CA ALA A 81 12.77 -7.41 14.78
C ALA A 81 11.59 -7.23 13.81
N LEU A 82 10.90 -6.10 13.93
CA LEU A 82 9.84 -5.63 13.05
C LEU A 82 10.26 -4.26 12.53
N LEU A 83 10.15 -4.07 11.23
CA LEU A 83 10.42 -2.79 10.56
C LEU A 83 9.25 -2.47 9.63
N GLU A 84 8.72 -1.26 9.77
CA GLU A 84 7.73 -0.69 8.88
C GLU A 84 8.32 0.55 8.21
N MET A 85 8.22 0.63 6.89
CA MET A 85 8.64 1.78 6.11
C MET A 85 7.50 2.19 5.20
N THR A 86 6.85 3.31 5.51
CA THR A 86 5.76 3.89 4.72
C THR A 86 6.28 5.06 3.91
N PHE A 87 5.99 5.12 2.62
CA PHE A 87 6.48 6.16 1.72
C PHE A 87 5.45 6.46 0.62
N PRO A 88 5.40 7.71 0.11
CA PRO A 88 4.67 8.01 -1.11
C PRO A 88 5.43 7.43 -2.31
N TYR A 89 4.67 6.87 -3.24
CA TYR A 89 5.12 6.26 -4.48
C TYR A 89 4.37 6.89 -5.65
N PHE A 90 5.10 7.36 -6.65
CA PHE A 90 4.52 8.08 -7.79
C PHE A 90 4.53 7.21 -9.05
N ILE A 91 3.41 7.20 -9.77
CA ILE A 91 3.30 6.55 -11.10
C ILE A 91 2.84 7.60 -12.11
N GLU A 92 3.52 7.70 -13.26
CA GLU A 92 3.01 8.48 -14.38
C GLU A 92 1.81 7.76 -15.00
N LYS A 93 0.63 8.38 -14.91
CA LYS A 93 -0.60 7.89 -15.53
C LYS A 93 -0.97 8.74 -16.74
N LYS A 94 -1.45 8.07 -17.79
CA LYS A 94 -1.98 8.72 -18.98
C LYS A 94 -3.50 8.78 -18.89
N ALA A 95 -4.05 9.97 -19.09
CA ALA A 95 -5.50 10.17 -19.14
C ALA A 95 -6.14 9.27 -20.22
N PRO A 96 -7.34 8.70 -19.96
CA PRO A 96 -7.88 7.59 -20.73
C PRO A 96 -8.26 7.92 -22.16
N VAL A 97 -8.54 9.20 -22.48
CA VAL A 97 -8.95 9.62 -23.83
C VAL A 97 -7.85 10.43 -24.50
N THR A 98 -7.32 11.43 -23.82
CA THR A 98 -6.35 12.36 -24.40
C THR A 98 -4.90 11.91 -24.27
N GLY A 99 -4.63 10.89 -23.45
CA GLY A 99 -3.27 10.41 -23.18
C GLY A 99 -2.40 11.41 -22.42
N THR A 100 -2.98 12.49 -21.89
CA THR A 100 -2.24 13.51 -21.15
C THR A 100 -1.60 12.87 -19.91
N ALA A 101 -0.29 12.99 -19.78
CA ALA A 101 0.45 12.43 -18.66
C ALA A 101 0.29 13.28 -17.40
N GLY A 102 0.13 12.61 -16.26
CA GLY A 102 0.14 13.22 -14.93
C GLY A 102 0.68 12.23 -13.90
N LEU A 103 1.47 12.73 -12.94
CA LEU A 103 1.96 11.91 -11.83
C LEU A 103 0.84 11.68 -10.81
N MET A 104 0.62 10.44 -10.42
CA MET A 104 -0.32 10.06 -9.38
C MET A 104 0.44 9.51 -8.18
N GLU A 105 0.12 10.02 -6.99
CA GLU A 105 0.67 9.57 -5.71
C GLU A 105 -0.14 8.39 -5.17
N TYR A 106 0.56 7.38 -4.65
CA TYR A 106 0.05 6.26 -3.88
C TYR A 106 0.82 6.18 -2.57
N THR A 107 0.19 5.68 -1.51
CA THR A 107 0.94 5.32 -0.31
C THR A 107 1.33 3.85 -0.39
N CYS A 108 2.60 3.55 -0.15
CA CYS A 108 3.11 2.19 -0.05
C CYS A 108 3.73 1.98 1.33
N ARG A 109 3.72 0.74 1.81
CA ARG A 109 4.44 0.34 3.01
C ARG A 109 5.08 -1.01 2.82
N PHE A 110 6.34 -1.11 3.22
CA PHE A 110 7.01 -2.38 3.45
C PHE A 110 6.97 -2.68 4.94
N THR A 111 6.44 -3.85 5.28
CA THR A 111 6.45 -4.37 6.65
C THR A 111 7.22 -5.69 6.65
N GLY A 112 8.34 -5.73 7.35
CA GLY A 112 9.20 -6.90 7.47
C GLY A 112 9.32 -7.33 8.92
N GLU A 113 9.18 -8.62 9.16
CA GLU A 113 9.40 -9.25 10.46
C GLU A 113 10.42 -10.38 10.34
N ILE A 114 11.36 -10.46 11.28
CA ILE A 114 12.33 -11.55 11.40
C ILE A 114 12.34 -12.10 12.83
N GLY A 115 12.34 -13.43 12.97
CA GLY A 115 12.13 -14.10 14.25
C GLY A 115 11.26 -15.35 14.08
N GLU A 116 10.47 -15.69 15.10
CA GLU A 116 9.40 -16.68 14.94
C GLU A 116 8.31 -16.10 14.03
N GLY A 117 7.97 -16.78 12.94
CA GLY A 117 6.90 -16.35 12.03
C GLY A 117 7.26 -15.20 11.09
N GLY A 118 8.56 -14.97 10.84
CA GLY A 118 9.03 -13.87 9.98
C GLY A 118 8.33 -13.83 8.61
N SER A 119 7.99 -12.63 8.18
CA SER A 119 7.25 -12.39 6.93
C SER A 119 7.58 -11.02 6.36
N PHE A 120 7.32 -10.85 5.07
CA PHE A 120 7.35 -9.56 4.38
C PHE A 120 5.97 -9.30 3.80
N ILE A 121 5.45 -8.09 4.03
CA ILE A 121 4.17 -7.63 3.52
C ILE A 121 4.40 -6.33 2.76
N LEU A 122 3.92 -6.30 1.51
CA LEU A 122 3.73 -5.08 0.75
C LEU A 122 2.29 -4.61 0.95
N SER A 123 2.12 -3.41 1.52
CA SER A 123 0.84 -2.72 1.57
C SER A 123 0.81 -1.59 0.54
N VAL A 124 -0.29 -1.47 -0.21
CA VAL A 124 -0.59 -0.30 -1.03
C VAL A 124 -1.93 0.30 -0.61
N TRP A 125 -2.03 1.62 -0.64
CA TRP A 125 -3.28 2.36 -0.50
C TRP A 125 -3.49 3.13 -1.78
N VAL A 126 -4.61 2.81 -2.44
CA VAL A 126 -4.93 3.24 -3.78
C VAL A 126 -6.25 4.00 -3.75
N PRO A 127 -6.26 5.29 -4.16
CA PRO A 127 -7.49 6.03 -4.27
C PRO A 127 -8.31 5.53 -5.48
N GLY A 128 -9.57 5.20 -5.23
CA GLY A 128 -10.54 4.81 -6.25
C GLY A 128 -11.77 5.71 -6.21
N THR A 129 -12.56 5.69 -7.29
CA THR A 129 -13.92 6.24 -7.29
C THR A 129 -14.89 5.08 -7.07
N THR A 130 -15.82 5.26 -6.13
CA THR A 130 -16.98 4.37 -5.93
C THR A 130 -18.25 5.10 -6.29
N LEU A 131 -19.11 4.49 -7.11
CA LEU A 131 -20.43 5.02 -7.45
C LEU A 131 -21.51 4.05 -6.97
N CYS A 132 -22.46 4.56 -6.20
CA CYS A 132 -23.42 3.73 -5.48
C CYS A 132 -24.45 3.09 -6.44
N PRO A 133 -24.53 1.74 -6.51
CA PRO A 133 -25.56 1.05 -7.30
C PRO A 133 -26.97 1.42 -6.89
N CYS A 134 -27.23 1.48 -5.58
CA CYS A 134 -28.54 1.83 -5.03
C CYS A 134 -28.97 3.24 -5.48
N SER A 135 -28.09 4.24 -5.36
CA SER A 135 -28.39 5.60 -5.78
C SER A 135 -28.71 5.70 -7.26
N ARG A 136 -27.98 4.97 -8.11
CA ARG A 136 -28.22 4.91 -9.55
C ARG A 136 -29.56 4.26 -9.88
N GLU A 137 -29.95 3.22 -9.15
CA GLU A 137 -31.19 2.48 -9.38
C GLU A 137 -32.44 3.30 -9.02
N ILE A 138 -32.40 4.06 -7.92
CA ILE A 138 -33.58 4.76 -7.38
C ILE A 138 -33.77 6.19 -7.90
N SER A 139 -32.77 6.78 -8.56
CA SER A 139 -32.79 8.18 -8.99
C SER A 139 -33.12 8.30 -10.48
N ASP A 140 -34.00 9.23 -10.86
CA ASP A 140 -34.31 9.50 -12.27
C ASP A 140 -33.08 9.96 -13.07
N PHE A 141 -32.16 10.70 -12.42
CA PHE A 141 -30.91 11.16 -13.02
C PHE A 141 -29.79 11.21 -11.99
N GLY A 142 -28.57 10.89 -12.46
CA GLY A 142 -27.38 10.92 -11.63
C GLY A 142 -27.31 9.78 -10.62
N ALA A 143 -26.22 9.75 -9.87
CA ALA A 143 -25.97 8.86 -8.75
C ALA A 143 -24.89 9.49 -7.89
N HIS A 144 -24.96 9.35 -6.56
CA HIS A 144 -23.86 9.82 -5.73
C HIS A 144 -22.62 8.92 -5.90
N ASN A 145 -21.47 9.56 -5.87
CA ASN A 145 -20.17 8.92 -5.90
C ASN A 145 -19.21 9.66 -4.96
N GLN A 146 -18.13 8.96 -4.61
CA GLN A 146 -17.13 9.49 -3.69
C GLN A 146 -15.77 8.87 -3.94
N ARG A 147 -14.77 9.45 -3.31
CA ARG A 147 -13.45 8.83 -3.21
C ARG A 147 -13.53 7.69 -2.20
N ALA A 148 -12.88 6.59 -2.52
CA ALA A 148 -12.56 5.51 -1.61
C ALA A 148 -11.04 5.35 -1.51
N GLU A 149 -10.56 4.92 -0.35
CA GLU A 149 -9.19 4.45 -0.17
C GLU A 149 -9.22 2.93 -0.09
N ILE A 150 -8.56 2.26 -1.02
CA ILE A 150 -8.53 0.80 -1.10
C ILE A 150 -7.15 0.33 -0.68
N ASN A 151 -7.08 -0.44 0.39
CA ASN A 151 -5.85 -1.00 0.92
C ASN A 151 -5.74 -2.47 0.51
N LEU A 152 -4.63 -2.81 -0.15
CA LEU A 152 -4.26 -4.20 -0.42
C LEU A 152 -2.92 -4.51 0.26
N ASN A 153 -2.95 -5.49 1.15
CA ASN A 153 -1.77 -6.07 1.78
C ASN A 153 -1.50 -7.42 1.14
N VAL A 154 -0.26 -7.70 0.75
CA VAL A 154 0.12 -8.97 0.12
C VAL A 154 1.39 -9.54 0.72
N LYS A 155 1.38 -10.85 0.97
CA LYS A 155 2.58 -11.69 1.05
C LYS A 155 2.72 -12.39 -0.30
N PHE A 156 3.96 -12.57 -0.75
CA PHE A 156 4.22 -13.12 -2.07
C PHE A 156 5.51 -13.94 -2.09
N ASN A 157 5.62 -14.82 -3.09
CA ASN A 157 6.84 -15.53 -3.42
C ASN A 157 7.63 -14.79 -4.50
N GLY A 158 8.95 -14.86 -4.44
CA GLY A 158 9.80 -14.21 -5.44
C GLY A 158 9.68 -12.68 -5.36
N PHE A 159 9.19 -12.07 -6.43
CA PHE A 159 9.19 -10.62 -6.59
C PHE A 159 7.87 -10.14 -7.21
N ILE A 160 7.31 -9.06 -6.67
CA ILE A 160 6.14 -8.36 -7.20
C ILE A 160 6.39 -6.85 -7.24
N TRP A 161 5.97 -6.19 -8.32
CA TRP A 161 6.06 -4.73 -8.43
C TRP A 161 4.92 -4.07 -7.66
N ALA A 162 5.20 -2.94 -6.99
CA ALA A 162 4.17 -2.14 -6.36
C ALA A 162 3.13 -1.67 -7.38
N GLU A 163 3.55 -1.35 -8.61
CA GLU A 163 2.70 -0.96 -9.72
C GLU A 163 1.72 -2.04 -10.14
N ASP A 164 2.12 -3.32 -10.08
CA ASP A 164 1.23 -4.43 -10.42
C ASP A 164 0.14 -4.61 -9.36
N VAL A 165 0.51 -4.48 -8.09
CA VAL A 165 -0.44 -4.49 -6.97
C VAL A 165 -1.37 -3.28 -7.03
N ILE A 166 -0.86 -2.09 -7.36
CA ILE A 166 -1.67 -0.87 -7.53
C ILE A 166 -2.65 -1.03 -8.68
N ASN A 167 -2.20 -1.50 -9.85
CA ASN A 167 -3.06 -1.71 -11.01
C ASN A 167 -4.16 -2.74 -10.75
N LEU A 168 -3.86 -3.79 -9.98
CA LEU A 168 -4.85 -4.78 -9.52
C LEU A 168 -5.97 -4.10 -8.73
N VAL A 169 -5.61 -3.23 -7.80
CA VAL A 169 -6.58 -2.48 -6.99
C VAL A 169 -7.37 -1.48 -7.83
N GLU A 170 -6.73 -0.71 -8.72
CA GLU A 170 -7.40 0.25 -9.59
C GLU A 170 -8.45 -0.40 -10.50
N THR A 171 -8.18 -1.62 -10.95
CA THR A 171 -9.11 -2.42 -11.77
C THR A 171 -10.36 -2.84 -10.99
N GLY A 172 -10.29 -2.88 -9.66
CA GLY A 172 -11.38 -3.29 -8.78
C GLY A 172 -12.36 -2.18 -8.39
N ALA A 173 -12.09 -0.91 -8.72
CA ALA A 173 -12.98 0.22 -8.41
C ALA A 173 -14.01 0.49 -9.51
N SER A 174 -15.02 1.33 -9.25
CA SER A 174 -15.95 1.80 -10.31
C SER A 174 -15.20 2.51 -11.42
N CYS A 175 -14.27 3.39 -11.04
CA CYS A 175 -13.28 3.98 -11.92
C CYS A 175 -12.02 4.33 -11.11
N GLU A 176 -10.86 4.19 -11.75
CA GLU A 176 -9.58 4.68 -11.23
C GLU A 176 -9.52 6.21 -11.18
N VAL A 177 -8.57 6.76 -10.42
CA VAL A 177 -8.34 8.20 -10.29
C VAL A 177 -7.13 8.62 -11.14
N TYR A 178 -7.19 9.86 -11.62
CA TYR A 178 -6.14 10.50 -12.41
C TYR A 178 -5.84 11.89 -11.83
N SER A 179 -4.58 12.31 -11.83
CA SER A 179 -4.19 13.64 -11.34
C SER A 179 -4.49 14.78 -12.32
N LEU A 180 -4.60 14.46 -13.62
CA LEU A 180 -4.88 15.44 -14.67
C LEU A 180 -5.84 14.86 -15.71
N LEU A 181 -6.99 15.51 -15.88
CA LEU A 181 -8.02 15.16 -16.84
C LEU A 181 -8.38 16.38 -17.68
N LYS A 182 -8.53 16.22 -18.99
CA LYS A 182 -9.16 17.21 -19.87
C LYS A 182 -10.64 16.86 -20.04
N ARG A 183 -11.42 17.77 -20.62
CA ARG A 183 -12.88 17.59 -20.79
C ARG A 183 -13.30 16.23 -21.38
N PRO A 184 -12.66 15.70 -22.45
CA PRO A 184 -13.02 14.38 -22.96
C PRO A 184 -12.73 13.25 -21.98
N ASP A 185 -11.67 13.39 -21.18
CA ASP A 185 -11.31 12.41 -20.16
C ASP A 185 -12.28 12.44 -18.98
N GLU A 186 -12.67 13.64 -18.53
CA GLU A 186 -13.65 13.84 -17.46
C GLU A 186 -15.02 13.24 -17.82
N LYS A 187 -15.46 13.44 -19.08
CA LYS A 187 -16.63 12.76 -19.63
C LYS A 187 -16.50 11.24 -19.50
N TYR A 188 -15.38 10.67 -19.98
CA TYR A 188 -15.17 9.24 -19.98
C TYR A 188 -15.17 8.63 -18.56
N VAL A 189 -14.44 9.21 -17.60
CA VAL A 189 -14.36 8.65 -16.25
C VAL A 189 -15.71 8.73 -15.52
N THR A 190 -16.50 9.77 -15.81
CA THR A 190 -17.86 9.94 -15.26
C THR A 190 -18.79 8.85 -15.80
N GLU A 191 -18.78 8.63 -17.12
CA GLU A 191 -19.60 7.59 -17.77
C GLU A 191 -19.16 6.19 -17.34
N LYS A 192 -17.84 5.91 -17.30
CA LYS A 192 -17.27 4.63 -16.84
C LYS A 192 -17.72 4.29 -15.41
N ALA A 193 -17.61 5.23 -14.47
CA ALA A 193 -18.05 5.02 -13.10
C ALA A 193 -19.57 4.83 -13.00
N TYR A 194 -20.35 5.58 -13.79
CA TYR A 194 -21.80 5.45 -13.82
C TYR A 194 -22.24 4.09 -14.36
N GLU A 195 -21.59 3.58 -15.41
CA GLU A 195 -21.86 2.28 -16.02
C GLU A 195 -21.41 1.09 -15.15
N ASN A 196 -20.38 1.29 -14.31
CA ASN A 196 -19.79 0.30 -13.41
C ASN A 196 -19.98 0.65 -11.92
N PRO A 197 -21.22 0.75 -11.41
CA PRO A 197 -21.47 1.09 -10.02
C PRO A 197 -21.05 -0.08 -9.12
N MET A 198 -20.43 0.20 -7.99
CA MET A 198 -19.95 -0.82 -7.04
C MET A 198 -20.22 -0.38 -5.61
N PHE A 199 -20.75 -1.28 -4.78
CA PHE A 199 -20.69 -1.10 -3.33
C PHE A 199 -19.27 -1.30 -2.83
N VAL A 200 -18.98 -0.87 -1.59
CA VAL A 200 -17.67 -1.07 -0.98
C VAL A 200 -17.34 -2.56 -0.84
N GLU A 201 -18.35 -3.41 -0.62
CA GLU A 201 -18.25 -4.86 -0.58
C GLU A 201 -17.89 -5.46 -1.96
N ASP A 202 -18.41 -4.88 -3.05
CA ASP A 202 -18.11 -5.37 -4.40
C ASP A 202 -16.66 -5.06 -4.79
N VAL A 203 -16.17 -3.88 -4.40
CA VAL A 203 -14.76 -3.48 -4.60
C VAL A 203 -13.82 -4.47 -3.91
N VAL A 204 -14.03 -4.74 -2.61
CA VAL A 204 -13.13 -5.66 -1.88
C VAL A 204 -13.19 -7.09 -2.44
N ARG A 205 -14.38 -7.59 -2.82
CA ARG A 205 -14.52 -8.90 -3.45
C ARG A 205 -13.78 -8.94 -4.79
N LYS A 206 -13.92 -7.91 -5.62
CA LYS A 206 -13.29 -7.86 -6.93
C LYS A 206 -11.76 -7.85 -6.83
N VAL A 207 -11.22 -7.04 -5.92
CA VAL A 207 -9.78 -6.99 -5.67
C VAL A 207 -9.28 -8.30 -5.06
N ALA A 208 -10.03 -8.92 -4.15
CA ALA A 208 -9.69 -10.23 -3.59
C ALA A 208 -9.64 -11.33 -4.66
N GLU A 209 -10.62 -11.39 -5.57
CA GLU A 209 -10.63 -12.33 -6.70
C GLU A 209 -9.39 -12.17 -7.59
N LEU A 210 -9.02 -10.93 -7.90
CA LEU A 210 -7.84 -10.63 -8.71
C LEU A 210 -6.54 -11.01 -7.97
N ALA A 211 -6.45 -10.74 -6.67
CA ALA A 211 -5.31 -11.10 -5.84
C ALA A 211 -5.15 -12.63 -5.73
N GLN A 212 -6.26 -13.36 -5.58
CA GLN A 212 -6.27 -14.82 -5.53
C GLN A 212 -5.81 -15.47 -6.84
N GLN A 213 -6.06 -14.82 -7.98
CA GLN A 213 -5.63 -15.29 -9.31
C GLN A 213 -4.16 -14.98 -9.61
N HIS A 214 -3.51 -14.12 -8.82
CA HIS A 214 -2.11 -13.76 -9.03
C HIS A 214 -1.18 -14.90 -8.59
N PRO A 215 -0.31 -15.44 -9.47
CA PRO A 215 0.45 -16.65 -9.21
C PRO A 215 1.44 -16.53 -8.04
N ASP A 216 1.96 -15.33 -7.81
CA ASP A 216 2.98 -15.08 -6.78
C ASP A 216 2.39 -14.68 -5.42
N ILE A 217 1.11 -14.29 -5.33
CA ILE A 217 0.50 -13.86 -4.07
C ILE A 217 0.14 -15.10 -3.26
N THR A 218 0.67 -15.20 -2.04
CA THR A 218 0.45 -16.35 -1.14
C THR A 218 -0.56 -16.07 -0.04
N TRP A 219 -0.77 -14.80 0.29
CA TRP A 219 -1.76 -14.32 1.24
C TRP A 219 -2.08 -12.87 0.91
N PHE A 220 -3.31 -12.45 1.14
CA PHE A 220 -3.71 -11.06 1.00
C PHE A 220 -4.77 -10.64 2.02
N SER A 221 -4.83 -9.33 2.28
CA SER A 221 -5.90 -8.69 3.04
C SER A 221 -6.31 -7.41 2.33
N VAL A 222 -7.58 -7.33 1.95
CA VAL A 222 -8.15 -6.23 1.17
C VAL A 222 -9.14 -5.47 2.03
N GLY A 223 -8.91 -4.18 2.23
CA GLY A 223 -9.87 -3.26 2.85
C GLY A 223 -10.26 -2.15 1.89
N ALA A 224 -11.48 -1.65 1.99
CA ALA A 224 -11.89 -0.44 1.28
C ALA A 224 -12.68 0.46 2.23
N GLU A 225 -12.33 1.75 2.25
CA GLU A 225 -13.04 2.80 2.98
C GLU A 225 -13.60 3.81 1.97
N SER A 226 -14.93 3.90 1.86
CA SER A 226 -15.64 4.87 1.03
C SER A 226 -16.01 6.07 1.87
N PHE A 227 -15.48 7.25 1.53
CA PHE A 227 -15.76 8.51 2.24
C PHE A 227 -17.08 9.10 1.75
N GLU A 228 -18.19 8.61 2.30
CA GLU A 228 -19.55 8.88 1.80
C GLU A 228 -19.82 10.36 1.53
N SER A 229 -20.25 10.68 0.31
CA SER A 229 -20.53 12.07 -0.11
C SER A 229 -21.78 12.66 0.55
N ILE A 230 -22.70 11.80 0.99
CA ILE A 230 -24.01 12.19 1.55
C ILE A 230 -24.12 11.93 3.06
N HIS A 231 -23.07 11.40 3.68
CA HIS A 231 -23.02 11.07 5.11
C HIS A 231 -21.74 11.59 5.75
N LYS A 232 -21.73 11.74 7.08
CA LYS A 232 -20.55 12.19 7.85
C LYS A 232 -19.82 11.02 8.52
N HIS A 233 -19.74 9.90 7.82
CA HIS A 233 -19.04 8.68 8.22
C HIS A 233 -18.68 7.88 6.97
N SER A 234 -17.73 6.96 7.09
CA SER A 234 -17.32 6.11 5.98
C SER A 234 -18.09 4.79 5.97
N ALA A 235 -18.32 4.23 4.78
CA ALA A 235 -18.66 2.83 4.60
C ALA A 235 -17.37 2.02 4.44
N TYR A 236 -17.30 0.82 5.03
CA TYR A 236 -16.08 0.02 5.08
C TYR A 236 -16.35 -1.47 4.90
N ALA A 237 -15.47 -2.15 4.16
CA ALA A 237 -15.45 -3.60 4.05
C ALA A 237 -14.01 -4.13 4.10
N LEU A 238 -13.85 -5.39 4.54
CA LEU A 238 -12.58 -6.11 4.62
C LEU A 238 -12.78 -7.57 4.20
N VAL A 239 -11.83 -8.10 3.44
CA VAL A 239 -11.68 -9.54 3.15
C VAL A 239 -10.24 -9.94 3.45
N ASP A 240 -10.05 -11.03 4.17
CA ASP A 240 -8.75 -11.66 4.40
C ASP A 240 -8.72 -13.05 3.77
N SER A 241 -7.62 -13.40 3.11
CA SER A 241 -7.51 -14.71 2.47
C SER A 241 -7.46 -15.87 3.46
N ASP A 242 -7.14 -15.62 4.73
CA ASP A 242 -7.20 -16.66 5.78
C ASP A 242 -8.64 -17.07 6.11
N ASP A 243 -9.64 -16.25 5.75
CA ASP A 243 -11.07 -16.52 5.96
C ASP A 243 -11.76 -17.17 4.73
N MET A 244 -11.02 -17.42 3.63
CA MET A 244 -11.52 -17.96 2.35
C MET A 244 -11.30 -19.47 2.22
#